data_AF-A0AAD9HWX8-F1
#
_entry.id   AF-A0AAD9HWX8-F1
#
_cell.length_a   1.000
_cell.length_b   1.000
_cell.length_c   1.000
_cell.angle_alpha   90.00
_cell.angle_beta   90.00
_cell.angle_gamma   90.00
#
_symmetry.space_group_name_H-M   'P 1'
#
loop_
_entity.id
_entity.type
_entity.pdbx_description
1 polymer ?
#
loop_
_entity_poly.entity_id
_entity_poly.type
_entity_poly.pdbx_seq_one_letter_code
_entity_poly.pdbx_strand_id
1 'polypeptide(L)'
;MSSASRRSDDDLYAEDWTDTWLVARLVVAMTARQKLWTDRIWMVWFCIQPFIILLADAVSLYPARLTGPGAPLHVLQRLQDWYVATYQDPIVAWRPATSAANGCHDSWIGAALHVELLFSLPVALLGVYRFAVAPRRGTSGPEELLLLVYAFETAFTTGLCMYDVFFWDPAVYSTAMKKTFLYQFYAPWLVLPSLLFVDMARRMLTRFRFADAVMTDKKIR
;
A
#
# COMPACT_ATOMS: atom_id res chain seq x y z
N MET A 1 -5.28 79.10 -17.27
CA MET A 1 -4.79 78.03 -16.35
C MET A 1 -5.82 76.92 -16.33
N SER A 2 -5.34 75.67 -16.24
CA SER A 2 -6.07 74.39 -16.15
C SER A 2 -6.40 73.70 -17.48
N SER A 3 -5.41 72.98 -18.03
CA SER A 3 -5.62 71.84 -18.91
C SER A 3 -5.75 70.58 -18.04
N ALA A 4 -6.97 70.07 -17.89
CA ALA A 4 -7.20 68.79 -17.24
C ALA A 4 -6.82 67.65 -18.20
N SER A 5 -5.78 66.89 -17.85
CA SER A 5 -5.37 65.69 -18.58
C SER A 5 -6.40 64.59 -18.39
N ARG A 6 -7.03 64.13 -19.48
CA ARG A 6 -7.77 62.87 -19.50
C ARG A 6 -6.79 61.71 -19.29
N ARG A 7 -6.90 61.02 -18.15
CA ARG A 7 -6.41 59.65 -18.02
C ARG A 7 -7.29 58.77 -18.91
N SER A 8 -6.66 57.96 -19.75
CA SER A 8 -7.33 56.92 -20.54
C SER A 8 -7.77 55.78 -19.61
N ASP A 9 -9.01 55.34 -19.76
CA ASP A 9 -9.58 54.20 -19.03
C ASP A 9 -8.88 52.85 -19.33
N ASP A 10 -7.91 52.83 -20.25
CA ASP A 10 -7.13 51.64 -20.61
C ASP A 10 -6.13 51.20 -19.52
N ASP A 11 -5.83 52.05 -18.54
CA ASP A 11 -4.90 51.72 -17.45
C ASP A 11 -5.55 50.94 -16.29
N LEU A 12 -6.89 50.74 -16.31
CA LEU A 12 -7.61 50.03 -15.24
C LEU A 12 -7.72 48.50 -15.44
N TYR A 13 -7.33 47.99 -16.62
CA TYR A 13 -7.39 46.56 -16.97
C TYR A 13 -6.01 45.91 -17.16
N ALA A 14 -4.93 46.60 -16.78
CA ALA A 14 -3.65 45.95 -16.51
C ALA A 14 -3.72 45.19 -15.17
N GLU A 15 -4.73 44.33 -15.02
CA GLU A 15 -4.71 43.26 -14.02
C GLU A 15 -3.47 42.40 -14.30
N ASP A 16 -2.80 42.04 -13.22
CA ASP A 16 -1.55 41.30 -13.19
C ASP A 16 -1.77 39.86 -13.66
N TRP A 17 -1.89 39.68 -14.97
CA TRP A 17 -2.03 38.36 -15.60
C TRP A 17 -0.79 37.48 -15.34
N THR A 18 0.37 38.09 -15.04
CA THR A 18 1.61 37.37 -14.71
C THR A 18 1.50 36.58 -13.41
N ASP A 19 0.79 37.10 -12.41
CA ASP A 19 0.62 36.43 -11.12
C ASP A 19 -0.27 35.19 -11.20
N THR A 20 -1.34 35.21 -12.01
CA THR A 20 -2.24 34.05 -12.16
C THR A 20 -1.53 32.86 -12.82
N TRP A 21 -0.67 33.11 -13.82
CA TRP A 21 0.13 32.07 -14.47
C TRP A 21 1.25 31.52 -13.57
N LEU A 22 1.86 32.38 -12.74
CA LEU A 22 2.86 31.97 -11.75
C LEU A 22 2.24 31.09 -10.66
N VAL A 23 1.09 31.50 -10.10
CA VAL A 23 0.37 30.72 -9.10
C VAL A 23 -0.09 29.37 -9.67
N ALA A 24 -0.64 29.34 -10.89
CA ALA A 24 -1.03 28.08 -11.54
C ALA A 24 0.17 27.13 -11.75
N ARG A 25 1.31 27.66 -12.21
CA ARG A 25 2.55 26.88 -12.36
C ARG A 25 3.09 26.37 -11.03
N LEU A 26 3.03 27.17 -9.97
CA LEU A 26 3.44 26.77 -8.62
C LEU A 26 2.54 25.66 -8.08
N VAL A 27 1.22 25.77 -8.23
CA VAL A 27 0.26 24.74 -7.81
C VAL A 27 0.49 23.44 -8.58
N VAL A 28 0.70 23.49 -9.90
CA VAL A 28 1.02 22.32 -10.73
C VAL A 28 2.36 21.70 -10.33
N ALA A 29 3.39 22.52 -10.09
CA ALA A 29 4.71 22.05 -9.67
C ALA A 29 4.65 21.42 -8.26
N MET A 30 3.90 22.01 -7.33
CA MET A 30 3.72 21.50 -5.98
C MET A 30 2.95 20.19 -5.96
N THR A 31 1.86 20.08 -6.74
CA THR A 31 1.09 18.83 -6.88
C THR A 31 1.90 17.74 -7.58
N ALA A 32 2.64 18.06 -8.63
CA ALA A 32 3.57 17.13 -9.29
C ALA A 32 4.68 16.66 -8.32
N ARG A 33 5.21 17.57 -7.49
CA ARG A 33 6.22 17.25 -6.47
C ARG A 33 5.64 16.35 -5.37
N GLN A 34 4.46 16.65 -4.82
CA GLN A 34 3.79 15.80 -3.83
C GLN A 34 3.50 14.40 -4.37
N LYS A 35 3.08 14.30 -5.64
CA LYS A 35 2.87 13.03 -6.33
C LYS A 35 4.17 12.22 -6.41
N LEU A 36 5.29 12.87 -6.74
CA LEU A 36 6.61 12.22 -6.82
C LEU A 36 7.08 11.65 -5.47
N TRP A 37 6.86 12.37 -4.37
CA TRP A 37 7.25 11.89 -3.03
C TRP A 37 6.39 10.72 -2.56
N THR A 38 5.08 10.81 -2.79
CA THR A 38 4.14 9.74 -2.44
C THR A 38 4.43 8.47 -3.26
N ASP A 39 4.70 8.61 -4.56
CA ASP A 39 5.09 7.50 -5.43
C ASP A 39 6.42 6.84 -5.00
N ARG A 40 7.36 7.58 -4.40
CA ARG A 40 8.59 7.00 -3.83
C ARG A 40 8.35 6.15 -2.59
N ILE A 41 7.39 6.54 -1.74
CA ILE A 41 7.00 5.73 -0.58
C ILE A 41 6.41 4.40 -1.08
N TRP A 42 5.52 4.47 -2.08
CA TRP A 42 4.94 3.27 -2.69
C TRP A 42 5.97 2.41 -3.41
N MET A 43 6.95 3.03 -4.07
CA MET A 43 8.10 2.29 -4.62
C MET A 43 8.80 1.45 -3.55
N VAL A 44 9.15 2.04 -2.41
CA VAL A 44 9.83 1.31 -1.33
C VAL A 44 8.93 0.20 -0.78
N TRP A 45 7.66 0.50 -0.51
CA TRP A 45 6.67 -0.48 -0.07
C TRP A 45 6.61 -1.69 -1.01
N PHE A 46 6.40 -1.44 -2.30
CA PHE A 46 6.26 -2.50 -3.29
C PHE A 46 7.57 -3.25 -3.56
N CYS A 47 8.73 -2.62 -3.37
CA CYS A 47 10.00 -3.34 -3.44
C CYS A 47 10.20 -4.30 -2.28
N ILE A 48 9.72 -3.99 -1.07
CA ILE A 48 9.85 -4.85 0.12
C ILE A 48 8.90 -6.05 0.03
N GLN A 49 7.68 -5.82 -0.46
CA GLN A 49 6.58 -6.78 -0.45
C GLN A 49 6.91 -8.17 -1.04
N PRO A 50 7.47 -8.30 -2.26
CA PRO A 50 7.83 -9.59 -2.82
C PRO A 50 8.83 -10.37 -1.96
N PHE A 51 9.75 -9.69 -1.28
CA PHE A 51 10.71 -10.37 -0.40
C PHE A 51 10.01 -10.92 0.85
N ILE A 52 9.08 -10.17 1.44
CA ILE A 52 8.35 -10.64 2.62
C ILE A 52 7.45 -11.81 2.25
N ILE A 53 6.64 -11.67 1.20
CA ILE A 53 5.72 -12.73 0.78
C ILE A 53 6.49 -14.01 0.41
N LEU A 54 7.58 -13.91 -0.35
CA LEU A 54 8.32 -15.10 -0.79
C LEU A 54 9.22 -15.68 0.30
N LEU A 55 9.85 -14.86 1.14
CA LEU A 55 10.88 -15.31 2.08
C LEU A 55 10.37 -15.56 3.50
N ALA A 56 9.18 -15.05 3.85
CA ALA A 56 8.56 -15.25 5.15
C ALA A 56 7.22 -15.97 5.03
N ASP A 57 6.25 -15.38 4.33
CA ASP A 57 4.85 -15.82 4.39
C ASP A 57 4.64 -17.15 3.64
N ALA A 58 5.13 -17.24 2.40
CA ALA A 58 4.97 -18.40 1.53
C ALA A 58 5.86 -19.60 1.93
N VAL A 59 6.78 -19.46 2.88
CA VAL A 59 7.69 -20.54 3.28
C VAL A 59 6.91 -21.76 3.75
N SER A 60 5.80 -21.53 4.46
CA SER A 60 4.90 -22.60 4.95
C SER A 60 4.19 -23.37 3.83
N LEU A 61 4.11 -22.77 2.63
CA LEU A 61 3.48 -23.34 1.43
C LEU A 61 4.49 -23.99 0.49
N TYR A 62 5.79 -23.82 0.72
CA TYR A 62 6.81 -24.39 -0.17
C TYR A 62 6.87 -25.91 -0.06
N PRO A 63 6.98 -26.63 -1.20
CA PRO A 63 7.13 -28.07 -1.18
C PRO A 63 8.46 -28.46 -0.52
N ALA A 64 8.48 -29.57 0.21
CA ALA A 64 9.64 -30.04 0.97
C ALA A 64 10.93 -30.19 0.13
N ARG A 65 10.82 -30.39 -1.19
CA ARG A 65 11.98 -30.41 -2.11
C ARG A 65 12.76 -29.10 -2.18
N LEU A 66 12.16 -27.97 -1.79
CA LEU A 66 12.79 -26.65 -1.80
C LEU A 66 13.31 -26.25 -0.40
N THR A 67 12.62 -26.65 0.67
CA THR A 67 12.89 -26.20 2.04
C THR A 67 13.41 -27.28 2.98
N GLY A 68 13.43 -28.55 2.55
CA GLY A 68 13.93 -29.67 3.36
C GLY A 68 15.45 -29.63 3.58
N PRO A 69 15.99 -30.46 4.50
CA PRO A 69 17.42 -30.53 4.77
C PRO A 69 18.23 -30.80 3.49
N GLY A 70 19.20 -29.94 3.19
CA GLY A 70 20.02 -30.02 1.97
C GLY A 70 19.42 -29.41 0.71
N ALA A 71 18.20 -28.87 0.77
CA ALA A 71 17.54 -28.19 -0.35
C ALA A 71 18.05 -26.73 -0.52
N PRO A 72 17.94 -26.14 -1.72
CA PRO A 72 18.51 -24.82 -2.00
C PRO A 72 17.89 -23.67 -1.18
N LEU A 73 16.62 -23.80 -0.76
CA LEU A 73 15.93 -22.80 0.05
C LEU A 73 15.79 -23.21 1.52
N HIS A 74 16.56 -24.20 1.98
CA HIS A 74 16.53 -24.64 3.38
C HIS A 74 16.90 -23.52 4.37
N VAL A 75 17.66 -22.51 3.93
CA VAL A 75 17.95 -21.32 4.73
C VAL A 75 16.68 -20.56 5.14
N LEU A 76 15.63 -20.55 4.31
CA LEU A 76 14.36 -19.88 4.62
C LEU A 76 13.63 -20.60 5.74
N GLN A 77 13.63 -21.93 5.72
CA GLN A 77 13.08 -22.74 6.80
C GLN A 77 13.79 -22.44 8.12
N ARG A 78 15.14 -22.42 8.11
CA ARG A 78 15.92 -22.12 9.31
C ARG A 78 15.67 -20.71 9.85
N LEU A 79 15.49 -19.72 8.96
CA LEU A 79 15.16 -18.36 9.37
C LEU A 79 13.79 -18.29 10.04
N GLN A 80 12.79 -18.97 9.47
CA GLN A 80 11.46 -19.05 10.06
C GLN A 80 11.47 -19.79 11.40
N ASP A 81 12.19 -20.91 11.50
CA ASP A 81 12.35 -21.67 12.74
C ASP A 81 13.01 -20.81 13.83
N TRP A 82 14.05 -20.06 13.48
CA TRP A 82 14.68 -19.09 14.39
C TRP A 82 13.71 -17.98 14.83
N TYR A 83 12.93 -17.42 13.89
CA TYR A 83 11.95 -16.38 14.21
C TYR A 83 10.88 -16.90 15.17
N VAL A 84 10.31 -18.07 14.89
CA VAL A 84 9.30 -18.71 15.75
C VAL A 84 9.89 -19.06 17.12
N ALA A 85 11.14 -19.54 17.18
CA ALA A 85 11.80 -19.80 18.46
C ALA A 85 12.06 -18.52 19.26
N THR A 86 12.28 -17.38 18.59
CA THR A 86 12.59 -16.09 19.22
C THR A 86 11.35 -15.36 19.69
N TYR A 87 10.30 -15.33 18.87
CA TYR A 87 9.10 -14.50 19.10
C TYR A 87 7.86 -15.29 19.50
N GLN A 88 7.87 -16.63 19.29
CA GLN A 88 6.72 -17.50 19.51
C GLN A 88 5.47 -17.06 18.76
N ASP A 89 5.63 -16.46 17.58
CA ASP A 89 4.52 -15.95 16.76
C ASP A 89 3.67 -17.12 16.21
N PRO A 90 2.41 -17.30 16.65
CA PRO A 90 1.57 -18.40 16.20
C PRO A 90 1.14 -18.26 14.73
N ILE A 91 1.07 -17.02 14.21
CA ILE A 91 0.67 -16.76 12.83
C ILE A 91 1.78 -17.23 11.88
N VAL A 92 3.04 -16.90 12.19
CA VAL A 92 4.19 -17.35 11.38
C VAL A 92 4.49 -18.85 11.58
N ALA A 93 4.19 -19.39 12.77
CA ALA A 93 4.30 -20.82 13.06
C ALA A 93 3.19 -21.66 12.39
N TRP A 94 2.18 -21.03 11.79
CA TRP A 94 1.06 -21.72 11.18
C TRP A 94 1.52 -22.70 10.09
N ARG A 95 0.92 -23.90 10.09
CA ARG A 95 1.09 -24.91 9.05
C ARG A 95 -0.25 -25.58 8.75
N PRO A 96 -0.46 -26.10 7.53
CA PRO A 96 -1.65 -26.88 7.21
C PRO A 96 -1.86 -28.10 8.13
N ALA A 97 -0.76 -28.73 8.58
CA ALA A 97 -0.82 -29.88 9.48
C ALA A 97 -1.18 -29.51 10.93
N THR A 98 -0.80 -28.31 11.39
CA THR A 98 -1.03 -27.88 12.78
C THR A 98 -2.40 -27.23 12.96
N SER A 99 -2.95 -26.61 11.91
CA SER A 99 -4.27 -25.97 11.95
C SER A 99 -5.43 -26.96 12.15
N ALA A 100 -5.31 -28.17 11.61
CA ALA A 100 -6.30 -29.23 11.80
C ALA A 100 -6.25 -29.87 13.20
N ALA A 101 -5.08 -29.88 13.85
CA ALA A 101 -4.87 -30.52 15.14
C ALA A 101 -5.36 -29.66 16.33
N ASN A 102 -5.35 -28.33 16.20
CA ASN A 102 -5.63 -27.39 17.29
C ASN A 102 -7.08 -26.85 17.30
N GLY A 103 -8.05 -27.56 16.71
CA GLY A 103 -9.46 -27.19 16.84
C GLY A 103 -9.90 -25.96 16.02
N CYS A 104 -9.27 -25.71 14.86
CA CYS A 104 -9.74 -24.77 13.83
C CYS A 104 -9.55 -23.25 14.10
N HIS A 105 -8.89 -22.86 15.19
CA HIS A 105 -8.68 -21.45 15.57
C HIS A 105 -7.98 -20.61 14.46
N ASP A 106 -7.17 -21.26 13.62
CA ASP A 106 -6.31 -20.58 12.64
C ASP A 106 -6.64 -20.95 11.17
N SER A 107 -7.88 -21.35 10.89
CA SER A 107 -8.31 -21.77 9.54
C SER A 107 -8.26 -20.64 8.50
N TRP A 108 -8.32 -19.38 8.94
CA TRP A 108 -8.26 -18.20 8.08
C TRP A 108 -6.85 -17.88 7.57
N ILE A 109 -5.80 -18.26 8.31
CA ILE A 109 -4.39 -17.93 7.96
C ILE A 109 -4.03 -18.58 6.63
N GLY A 110 -4.40 -19.85 6.46
CA GLY A 110 -4.18 -20.54 5.19
C GLY A 110 -4.83 -19.81 4.02
N ALA A 111 -6.08 -19.38 4.16
CA ALA A 111 -6.76 -18.61 3.11
C ALA A 111 -6.05 -17.28 2.82
N ALA A 112 -5.63 -16.54 3.85
CA ALA A 112 -4.89 -15.29 3.71
C ALA A 112 -3.57 -15.49 2.95
N LEU A 113 -2.77 -16.51 3.30
CA LEU A 113 -1.51 -16.81 2.60
C LEU A 113 -1.72 -17.15 1.11
N HIS A 114 -2.83 -17.81 0.76
CA HIS A 114 -3.17 -18.07 -0.65
C HIS A 114 -3.57 -16.79 -1.38
N VAL A 115 -4.33 -15.90 -0.74
CA VAL A 115 -4.65 -14.58 -1.29
C VAL A 115 -3.36 -13.77 -1.49
N GLU A 116 -2.46 -13.77 -0.51
CA GLU A 116 -1.17 -13.08 -0.62
C GLU A 116 -0.35 -13.59 -1.80
N LEU A 117 -0.25 -14.91 -1.99
CA LEU A 117 0.54 -15.49 -3.07
C LEU A 117 -0.11 -15.32 -4.45
N LEU A 118 -1.43 -15.50 -4.56
CA LEU A 118 -2.15 -15.53 -5.84
C LEU A 118 -2.63 -14.17 -6.30
N PHE A 119 -2.83 -13.23 -5.39
CA PHE A 119 -3.30 -11.88 -5.69
C PHE A 119 -2.28 -10.83 -5.28
N SER A 120 -1.88 -10.79 -4.01
CA SER A 120 -1.09 -9.67 -3.48
C SER A 120 0.33 -9.63 -4.07
N LEU A 121 0.97 -10.78 -4.30
CA LEU A 121 2.28 -10.87 -4.92
C LEU A 121 2.29 -10.40 -6.40
N PRO A 122 1.41 -10.89 -7.30
CA PRO A 122 1.31 -10.33 -8.65
C PRO A 122 1.06 -8.82 -8.68
N VAL A 123 0.18 -8.32 -7.81
CA VAL A 123 -0.08 -6.87 -7.72
C VAL A 123 1.13 -6.12 -7.17
N ALA A 124 1.86 -6.69 -6.22
CA ALA A 124 3.09 -6.10 -5.70
C ALA A 124 4.18 -5.99 -6.78
N LEU A 125 4.34 -7.02 -7.62
CA LEU A 125 5.26 -6.99 -8.76
C LEU A 125 4.85 -5.95 -9.80
N LEU A 126 3.55 -5.78 -10.06
CA LEU A 126 3.04 -4.67 -10.87
C LEU A 126 3.38 -3.31 -10.23
N GLY A 127 3.23 -3.19 -8.91
CA GLY A 127 3.63 -2.01 -8.14
C GLY A 127 5.11 -1.68 -8.34
N VAL A 128 6.01 -2.67 -8.21
CA VAL A 128 7.44 -2.49 -8.51
C VAL A 128 7.64 -1.99 -9.94
N TYR A 129 6.98 -2.61 -10.91
CA TYR A 129 7.09 -2.17 -12.30
C TYR A 129 6.65 -0.71 -12.48
N ARG A 130 5.54 -0.31 -11.86
CA ARG A 130 4.98 1.05 -12.03
C ARG A 130 5.77 2.12 -11.30
N PHE A 131 6.20 1.85 -10.07
CA PHE A 131 6.83 2.86 -9.22
C PHE A 131 8.35 2.84 -9.30
N ALA A 132 9.00 1.71 -9.59
CA ALA A 132 10.46 1.59 -9.66
C ALA A 132 10.99 1.55 -11.11
N VAL A 133 10.38 0.72 -11.98
CA VAL A 133 10.90 0.47 -13.34
C VAL A 133 10.41 1.50 -14.35
N ALA A 134 9.13 1.86 -14.29
CA ALA A 134 8.48 2.78 -15.22
C ALA A 134 7.82 4.01 -14.53
N PRO A 135 8.50 4.70 -13.60
CA PRO A 135 7.90 5.76 -12.78
C PRO A 135 7.33 6.93 -13.60
N ARG A 136 7.91 7.20 -14.78
CA ARG A 136 7.45 8.27 -15.67
C ARG A 136 6.06 8.02 -16.28
N ARG A 137 5.61 6.77 -16.33
CA ARG A 137 4.27 6.41 -16.84
C ARG A 137 3.18 6.68 -15.81
N GLY A 138 3.55 6.73 -14.53
CA GLY A 138 2.59 6.80 -13.43
C GLY A 138 1.60 5.63 -13.45
N THR A 139 0.50 5.82 -12.72
CA THR A 139 -0.61 4.87 -12.64
C THR A 139 -1.75 5.25 -13.60
N SER A 140 -2.39 4.24 -14.18
CA SER A 140 -3.66 4.39 -14.92
C SER A 140 -4.87 4.17 -13.98
N GLY A 141 -6.08 4.51 -14.44
CA GLY A 141 -7.31 4.31 -13.65
C GLY A 141 -7.54 2.85 -13.22
N PRO A 142 -7.43 1.87 -14.14
CA PRO A 142 -7.51 0.45 -13.76
C PRO A 142 -6.43 0.00 -12.78
N GLU A 143 -5.21 0.53 -12.91
CA GLU A 143 -4.12 0.24 -11.97
C GLU A 143 -4.41 0.82 -10.59
N GLU A 144 -4.92 2.05 -10.51
CA GLU A 144 -5.31 2.67 -9.24
C GLU A 144 -6.42 1.88 -8.53
N LEU A 145 -7.40 1.36 -9.28
CA LEU A 145 -8.43 0.47 -8.71
C LEU A 145 -7.82 -0.84 -8.18
N LEU A 146 -6.92 -1.46 -8.94
CA LEU A 146 -6.27 -2.69 -8.52
C LEU A 146 -5.42 -2.47 -7.26
N LEU A 147 -4.66 -1.37 -7.21
CA LEU A 147 -3.85 -0.98 -6.06
C LEU A 147 -4.71 -0.60 -4.86
N LEU A 148 -5.91 -0.04 -5.07
CA LEU A 148 -6.90 0.22 -4.02
C LEU A 148 -7.39 -1.09 -3.39
N VAL A 149 -7.76 -2.08 -4.21
CA VAL A 149 -8.22 -3.39 -3.71
C VAL A 149 -7.10 -4.11 -2.97
N TYR A 150 -5.88 -4.09 -3.52
CA TYR A 150 -4.68 -4.60 -2.84
C TYR A 150 -4.47 -3.93 -1.48
N ALA A 151 -4.52 -2.61 -1.44
CA ALA A 151 -4.30 -1.86 -0.20
C ALA A 151 -5.36 -2.17 0.86
N PHE A 152 -6.62 -2.33 0.45
CA PHE A 152 -7.69 -2.77 1.34
C PHE A 152 -7.45 -4.19 1.86
N GLU A 153 -7.16 -5.12 0.95
CA GLU A 153 -6.92 -6.52 1.29
C GLU A 153 -5.79 -6.65 2.32
N THR A 154 -4.64 -6.04 2.06
CA THR A 154 -3.48 -6.11 2.96
C THR A 154 -3.74 -5.44 4.30
N ALA A 155 -4.46 -4.30 4.32
CA ALA A 155 -4.87 -3.66 5.56
C ALA A 155 -5.84 -4.55 6.35
N PHE A 156 -6.79 -5.18 5.66
CA PHE A 156 -7.82 -6.00 6.26
C PHE A 156 -7.24 -7.29 6.85
N THR A 157 -6.40 -8.01 6.10
CA THR A 157 -5.74 -9.23 6.59
C THR A 157 -4.83 -8.92 7.77
N THR A 158 -4.04 -7.84 7.71
CA THR A 158 -3.25 -7.38 8.87
C THR A 158 -4.15 -7.02 10.06
N GLY A 159 -5.29 -6.37 9.80
CA GLY A 159 -6.29 -6.06 10.82
C GLY A 159 -6.84 -7.31 11.50
N LEU A 160 -7.05 -8.40 10.76
CA LEU A 160 -7.42 -9.70 11.32
C LEU A 160 -6.30 -10.28 12.20
N CYS A 161 -5.04 -10.22 11.76
CA CYS A 161 -3.89 -10.62 12.59
C CYS A 161 -3.85 -9.83 13.90
N MET A 162 -4.02 -8.52 13.84
CA MET A 162 -4.05 -7.67 15.04
C MET A 162 -5.24 -7.98 15.95
N TYR A 163 -6.41 -8.26 15.37
CA TYR A 163 -7.58 -8.66 16.13
C TYR A 163 -7.34 -9.97 16.87
N ASP A 164 -6.71 -10.94 16.21
CA ASP A 164 -6.38 -12.25 16.78
C ASP A 164 -5.45 -12.17 18.01
N VAL A 165 -4.47 -11.25 18.00
CA VAL A 165 -3.56 -11.02 19.15
C VAL A 165 -4.30 -10.75 20.47
N PHE A 166 -5.46 -10.10 20.41
CA PHE A 166 -6.24 -9.83 21.61
C PHE A 166 -6.74 -11.11 22.29
N PHE A 167 -6.98 -12.18 21.51
CA PHE A 167 -7.51 -13.46 21.97
C PHE A 167 -6.44 -14.49 22.34
N TRP A 168 -5.16 -14.23 22.06
CA TRP A 168 -4.08 -15.13 22.43
C TRP A 168 -4.04 -15.39 23.94
N ASP A 169 -3.73 -16.62 24.34
CA ASP A 169 -3.76 -17.04 25.75
C ASP A 169 -2.80 -16.18 26.60
N PRO A 170 -3.27 -15.45 27.63
CA PRO A 170 -2.42 -14.66 28.51
C PRO A 170 -1.41 -15.50 29.32
N ALA A 171 -1.63 -16.80 29.47
CA ALA A 171 -0.66 -17.71 30.10
C ALA A 171 0.59 -17.94 29.24
N VAL A 172 0.45 -17.80 27.92
CA VAL A 172 1.55 -17.93 26.95
C VAL A 172 2.09 -16.56 26.54
N TYR A 173 1.21 -15.57 26.34
CA TYR A 173 1.56 -14.26 25.80
C TYR A 173 1.29 -13.14 26.79
N SER A 174 2.37 -12.61 27.38
CA SER A 174 2.29 -11.44 28.25
C SER A 174 1.74 -10.20 27.53
N THR A 175 1.19 -9.25 28.28
CA THR A 175 0.72 -7.97 27.73
C THR A 175 1.82 -7.21 26.98
N ALA A 176 3.07 -7.29 27.45
CA ALA A 176 4.19 -6.65 26.78
C ALA A 176 4.46 -7.27 25.40
N MET A 177 4.45 -8.61 25.30
CA MET A 177 4.61 -9.33 24.03
C MET A 177 3.49 -8.96 23.06
N LYS A 178 2.22 -8.98 23.51
CA LYS A 178 1.08 -8.58 22.66
C LYS A 178 1.24 -7.16 22.11
N LYS A 179 1.73 -6.20 22.92
CA LYS A 179 2.01 -4.84 22.46
C LYS A 179 3.12 -4.80 21.41
N THR A 180 4.18 -5.61 21.55
CA THR A 180 5.21 -5.75 20.53
C THR A 180 4.62 -6.22 19.21
N PHE A 181 3.78 -7.26 19.22
CA PHE A 181 3.09 -7.73 18.01
C PHE A 181 2.22 -6.65 17.38
N LEU A 182 1.37 -6.00 18.16
CA LEU A 182 0.46 -4.97 17.66
C LEU A 182 1.20 -3.76 17.07
N TYR A 183 2.19 -3.22 17.78
CA TYR A 183 2.77 -1.92 17.43
C TYR A 183 4.07 -2.01 16.63
N GLN A 184 4.91 -3.01 16.88
CA GLN A 184 6.18 -3.14 16.18
C GLN A 184 6.05 -3.99 14.92
N PHE A 185 5.35 -5.13 15.01
CA PHE A 185 5.19 -6.01 13.86
C PHE A 185 4.04 -5.57 12.97
N TYR A 186 2.80 -5.53 13.46
CA TYR A 186 1.63 -5.38 12.57
C TYR A 186 1.25 -3.93 12.24
N ALA A 187 1.43 -2.96 13.13
CA ALA A 187 1.01 -1.58 12.86
C ALA A 187 1.60 -0.97 11.57
N PRO A 188 2.89 -1.14 11.22
CA PRO A 188 3.42 -0.67 9.94
C PRO A 188 2.68 -1.29 8.73
N TRP A 189 2.34 -2.58 8.81
CA TRP A 189 1.61 -3.31 7.77
C TRP A 189 0.13 -2.96 7.71
N LEU A 190 -0.44 -2.35 8.74
CA LEU A 190 -1.80 -1.80 8.68
C LEU A 190 -1.81 -0.35 8.16
N VAL A 191 -0.90 0.48 8.67
CA VAL A 191 -0.87 1.92 8.42
C VAL A 191 -0.50 2.22 6.97
N LEU A 192 0.56 1.60 6.44
CA LEU A 192 1.02 1.91 5.08
C LEU A 192 -0.02 1.52 4.01
N PRO A 193 -0.63 0.34 4.03
CA PRO A 193 -1.74 0.00 3.13
C PRO A 193 -2.95 0.91 3.31
N SER A 194 -3.30 1.28 4.54
CA SER A 194 -4.41 2.22 4.77
C SER A 194 -4.15 3.58 4.10
N LEU A 195 -2.91 4.07 4.16
CA LEU A 195 -2.52 5.31 3.48
C LEU A 195 -2.51 5.15 1.95
N LEU A 196 -2.03 4.01 1.43
CA LEU A 196 -2.08 3.68 0.01
C LEU A 196 -3.53 3.62 -0.50
N PHE A 197 -4.43 3.03 0.27
CA PHE A 197 -5.86 2.96 -0.03
C PHE A 197 -6.44 4.36 -0.20
N VAL A 198 -6.17 5.27 0.75
CA VAL A 198 -6.63 6.65 0.68
C VAL A 198 -6.03 7.39 -0.53
N ASP A 199 -4.74 7.20 -0.83
CA ASP A 199 -4.10 7.80 -2.00
C ASP A 199 -4.73 7.33 -3.31
N MET A 200 -4.90 6.02 -3.50
CA MET A 200 -5.52 5.46 -4.70
C MET A 200 -6.98 5.93 -4.85
N ALA A 201 -7.75 5.96 -3.75
CA ALA A 201 -9.12 6.46 -3.77
C ALA A 201 -9.19 7.93 -4.21
N ARG A 202 -8.27 8.78 -3.72
CA ARG A 202 -8.20 10.19 -4.10
C ARG A 202 -7.84 10.38 -5.58
N ARG A 203 -6.90 9.58 -6.10
CA ARG A 203 -6.53 9.60 -7.53
C ARG A 203 -7.72 9.21 -8.41
N MET A 204 -8.43 8.15 -8.03
CA MET A 204 -9.63 7.71 -8.74
C MET A 204 -10.76 8.75 -8.73
N LEU A 205 -11.09 9.31 -7.56
CA LEU A 205 -12.10 10.37 -7.44
C LEU A 205 -11.76 11.58 -8.30
N THR A 206 -10.48 11.94 -8.36
CA THR A 206 -10.00 13.02 -9.23
C THR A 206 -10.30 12.72 -10.70
N ARG A 207 -10.03 11.49 -11.16
CA ARG A 207 -10.34 11.06 -12.54
C ARG A 207 -11.82 11.06 -12.85
N PHE A 208 -12.66 10.60 -11.93
CA PHE A 208 -14.12 10.63 -12.10
C PHE A 208 -14.63 12.06 -12.26
N ARG A 209 -14.19 12.98 -11.41
CA ARG A 209 -14.53 14.41 -11.53
C ARG A 209 -14.14 15.00 -12.89
N PHE A 210 -12.96 14.64 -13.41
CA PHE A 210 -12.55 15.05 -14.74
C PHE A 210 -13.43 14.46 -15.85
N ALA A 211 -13.77 13.17 -15.75
CA ALA A 211 -14.65 12.51 -16.72
C ALA A 211 -16.05 13.15 -16.73
N ASP A 212 -16.64 13.41 -15.56
CA ASP A 212 -17.96 14.03 -15.42
C ASP A 212 -17.99 15.45 -16.00
N ALA A 213 -16.93 16.24 -15.77
CA ALA A 213 -16.80 17.58 -16.34
C ALA A 213 -16.77 17.55 -17.88
N VAL A 214 -15.99 16.62 -18.47
CA VAL A 214 -15.91 16.46 -19.93
C VAL A 214 -17.26 16.01 -20.53
N MET A 215 -17.95 15.10 -19.85
CA MET A 215 -19.28 14.65 -20.29
C MET A 215 -20.34 15.75 -20.19
N THR A 216 -20.22 16.63 -19.20
CA THR A 216 -21.11 17.78 -19.03
C THR A 216 -20.88 18.82 -20.14
N ASP A 217 -19.62 19.15 -20.48
CA ASP A 217 -19.30 20.07 -21.59
C ASP A 217 -19.82 19.56 -22.93
N LYS A 218 -19.67 18.26 -23.20
CA LYS A 218 -20.23 17.62 -24.41
C LYS A 218 -21.74 17.67 -24.52
N LYS A 219 -22.47 17.78 -23.40
CA LYS A 219 -23.93 17.86 -23.38
C LYS A 219 -24.44 19.29 -23.59
N ILE A 220 -23.61 20.29 -23.29
CA ILE A 220 -23.91 21.71 -23.45
C ILE A 220 -23.67 22.18 -24.89
N ARG A 221 -22.74 21.54 -25.61
CA ARG A 221 -22.48 21.77 -27.04
C ARG A 221 -23.42 20.96 -27.94
#